data_AF-A0A9D8TH11-F1
#
_entry.id   AF-A0A9D8TH11-F1
#
_cell.length_a   1.000
_cell.length_b   1.000
_cell.length_c   1.000
_cell.angle_alpha   90.00
_cell.angle_beta   90.00
_cell.angle_gamma   90.00
#
_symmetry.space_group_name_H-M   'P 1'
#
loop_
_entity.id
_entity.type
_entity.pdbx_description
1 polymer ?
#
loop_
_entity_poly.entity_id
_entity_poly.type
_entity_poly.pdbx_seq_one_letter_code
_entity_poly.pdbx_strand_id
1 'polypeptide(L)'
;MNYPVGTHNIADADLVSATIVAHALGVTDAAVSKAKRIGRISTFENTKGKPLFHLETTKREWYANRNPSKVTTATNGQKAVGLTDFEARLSAKKNFGDDGSPLPDSEVFDFGKERAAREHFAAEMAKIKTDEMKGMLVDKLKASQKVYELASSVKDRLLSIHLKVASAVMAPLENALIDAGLTADVVRNALSIGQVEKVIGEVVRKNVIDSLRDIISKEQDNFV
;
A
#
# COMPACT_ATOMS: atom_id res chain seq x y z
N MET A 1 12.32 6.02 40.24
CA MET A 1 12.82 6.94 41.30
C MET A 1 14.10 6.36 41.90
N ASN A 2 15.01 7.18 42.43
CA ASN A 2 16.16 6.69 43.19
C ASN A 2 15.97 6.98 44.68
N TYR A 3 16.03 5.95 45.51
CA TYR A 3 15.87 6.05 46.96
C TYR A 3 17.25 5.93 47.61
N PRO A 4 17.81 7.03 48.16
CA PRO A 4 19.11 7.00 48.82
C PRO A 4 19.07 6.22 50.13
N VAL A 5 20.26 5.84 50.61
CA VAL A 5 20.43 5.12 51.88
C VAL A 5 19.74 5.88 53.02
N GLY A 6 18.87 5.21 53.77
CA GLY A 6 18.11 5.80 54.89
C GLY A 6 16.72 6.33 54.53
N THR A 7 16.33 6.36 53.26
CA THR A 7 14.96 6.73 52.82
C THR A 7 14.06 5.53 52.57
N HIS A 8 14.61 4.31 52.65
CA HIS A 8 13.90 3.05 52.46
C HIS A 8 14.24 2.09 53.61
N ASN A 9 13.30 1.20 53.92
CA ASN A 9 13.43 0.21 55.02
C ASN A 9 13.69 -1.21 54.45
N ILE A 10 14.38 -1.29 53.32
CA ILE A 10 14.65 -2.57 52.65
C ILE A 10 16.02 -3.05 53.09
N ALA A 11 16.10 -4.31 53.55
CA ALA A 11 17.37 -4.90 53.94
C ALA A 11 18.30 -5.05 52.73
N ASP A 12 19.59 -4.82 52.94
CA ASP A 12 20.61 -4.96 51.89
C ASP A 12 20.62 -6.36 51.23
N ALA A 13 20.17 -7.39 51.96
CA ALA A 13 20.07 -8.76 51.47
C ALA A 13 18.95 -8.96 50.42
N ASP A 14 17.91 -8.13 50.45
CA ASP A 14 16.76 -8.21 49.54
C ASP A 14 16.97 -7.37 48.26
N LEU A 15 18.10 -6.67 48.18
CA LEU A 15 18.50 -5.86 47.03
C LEU A 15 19.29 -6.71 46.03
N VAL A 16 18.79 -6.78 44.79
CA VAL A 16 19.32 -7.61 43.72
C VAL A 16 19.91 -6.76 42.58
N SER A 17 20.84 -7.36 41.84
CA SER A 17 21.45 -6.75 40.66
C SER A 17 20.49 -6.71 39.46
N ALA A 18 20.78 -5.83 38.50
CA ALA A 18 20.00 -5.68 37.27
C ALA A 18 19.89 -7.00 36.49
N THR A 19 20.94 -7.81 36.49
CA THR A 19 20.99 -9.12 35.81
C THR A 19 20.01 -10.12 36.41
N ILE A 20 19.87 -10.18 37.73
CA ILE A 20 18.91 -11.07 38.41
C ILE A 20 17.48 -10.63 38.12
N VAL A 21 17.22 -9.33 38.14
CA VAL A 21 15.91 -8.75 37.77
C VAL A 21 15.57 -9.04 36.31
N ALA A 22 16.53 -8.89 35.41
CA ALA A 22 16.37 -9.16 33.99
C ALA A 22 15.98 -10.62 33.74
N HIS A 23 16.67 -11.55 34.41
CA HIS A 23 16.35 -12.98 34.34
C HIS A 23 14.95 -13.28 34.89
N ALA A 24 14.59 -12.73 36.05
CA ALA A 24 13.28 -12.93 36.66
C ALA A 24 12.12 -12.36 35.83
N LEU A 25 12.36 -11.32 35.03
CA LEU A 25 11.38 -10.70 34.15
C LEU A 25 11.38 -11.27 32.72
N GLY A 26 12.33 -12.14 32.38
CA GLY A 26 12.50 -12.68 31.02
C GLY A 26 12.89 -11.61 29.99
N VAL A 27 13.62 -10.58 30.42
CA VAL A 27 14.07 -9.46 29.57
C VAL A 27 15.59 -9.31 29.58
N THR A 28 16.14 -8.54 28.65
CA THR A 28 17.59 -8.26 28.60
C THR A 28 18.02 -7.24 29.66
N ASP A 29 19.25 -7.32 30.16
CA ASP A 29 19.80 -6.36 31.14
C ASP A 29 19.79 -4.90 30.62
N ALA A 30 19.99 -4.72 29.30
CA ALA A 30 19.86 -3.44 28.62
C ALA A 30 18.44 -2.83 28.72
N ALA A 31 17.40 -3.67 28.76
CA ALA A 31 16.01 -3.24 28.90
C ALA A 31 15.72 -2.73 30.32
N VAL A 32 16.27 -3.40 31.34
CA VAL A 32 16.20 -2.97 32.75
C VAL A 32 16.96 -1.65 32.92
N SER A 33 18.16 -1.54 32.36
CA SER A 33 18.95 -0.29 32.36
C SER A 33 18.22 0.86 31.68
N LYS A 34 17.55 0.62 30.55
CA LYS A 34 16.72 1.61 29.87
C LYS A 34 15.50 2.02 30.71
N ALA A 35 14.84 1.05 31.37
CA ALA A 35 13.70 1.32 32.24
C ALA A 35 14.09 2.16 33.46
N LYS A 36 15.26 1.90 34.06
CA LYS A 36 15.86 2.74 35.10
C LYS A 36 16.08 4.17 34.60
N ARG A 37 16.71 4.33 33.42
CA ARG A 37 17.01 5.65 32.84
C ARG A 37 15.75 6.49 32.57
N ILE A 38 14.67 5.85 32.14
CA ILE A 38 13.37 6.51 31.87
C ILE A 38 12.58 6.75 33.17
N GLY A 39 13.03 6.22 34.31
CA GLY A 39 12.35 6.36 35.60
C GLY A 39 11.16 5.43 35.78
N ARG A 40 11.00 4.41 34.93
CA ARG A 40 9.88 3.46 34.95
C ARG A 40 9.90 2.51 36.13
N ILE A 41 11.10 2.18 36.61
CA ILE A 41 11.35 1.32 37.77
C ILE A 41 12.21 2.06 38.78
N SER A 42 12.03 1.73 40.05
CA SER A 42 12.71 2.34 41.18
C SER A 42 14.01 1.61 41.52
N THR A 43 15.02 2.37 41.94
CA THR A 43 16.28 1.86 42.46
C THR A 43 16.47 2.27 43.92
N PHE A 44 17.12 1.40 44.68
CA PHE A 44 17.39 1.57 46.10
C PHE A 44 18.90 1.47 46.31
N GLU A 45 19.47 2.42 47.04
CA GLU A 45 20.89 2.39 47.38
C GLU A 45 21.13 1.47 48.58
N ASN A 46 22.07 0.54 48.44
CA ASN A 46 22.59 -0.28 49.54
C ASN A 46 23.52 0.56 50.43
N THR A 47 23.84 0.11 51.65
CA THR A 47 24.83 0.74 52.56
C THR A 47 26.17 1.14 51.89
N LYS A 48 26.56 0.48 50.80
CA LYS A 48 27.74 0.81 49.99
C LYS A 48 27.52 1.90 48.92
N GLY A 49 26.35 2.55 48.88
CA GLY A 49 25.99 3.59 47.91
C GLY A 49 25.76 3.10 46.48
N LYS A 50 25.61 1.78 46.27
CA LYS A 50 25.33 1.22 44.94
C LYS A 50 23.82 1.12 44.69
N PRO A 51 23.31 1.59 43.54
CA PRO A 51 21.90 1.50 43.20
C PRO A 51 21.56 0.08 42.75
N LEU A 52 20.76 -0.61 43.55
CA LEU A 52 20.23 -1.95 43.32
C LEU A 52 18.71 -1.90 43.19
N PHE A 53 18.10 -3.06 42.94
CA PHE A 53 16.66 -3.18 42.72
C PHE A 53 16.04 -4.10 43.77
N HIS A 54 14.80 -3.85 44.15
CA HIS A 54 14.03 -4.79 44.97
C HIS A 54 13.13 -5.61 44.07
N LEU A 55 13.30 -6.95 44.07
CA LEU A 55 12.73 -7.82 43.03
C LEU A 55 11.20 -7.69 42.90
N GLU A 56 10.47 -7.76 44.00
CA GLU A 56 9.00 -7.75 43.99
C GLU A 56 8.44 -6.36 43.65
N THR A 57 9.06 -5.30 44.17
CA THR A 57 8.67 -3.92 43.84
C THR A 57 8.91 -3.63 42.37
N THR A 58 10.07 -4.04 41.85
CA THR A 58 10.43 -3.84 40.45
C THR A 58 9.53 -4.66 39.52
N LYS A 59 9.14 -5.89 39.87
CA LYS A 59 8.13 -6.66 39.11
C LYS A 59 6.81 -5.89 39.04
N ARG A 60 6.30 -5.43 40.18
CA ARG A 60 5.04 -4.68 40.25
C ARG A 60 5.10 -3.39 39.41
N GLU A 61 6.14 -2.58 39.57
CA GLU A 61 6.33 -1.34 38.80
C GLU A 61 6.54 -1.61 37.31
N TRP A 62 7.20 -2.72 36.95
CA TRP A 62 7.43 -3.11 35.56
C TRP A 62 6.11 -3.32 34.81
N TYR A 63 5.16 -4.02 35.42
CA TYR A 63 3.85 -4.27 34.82
C TYR A 63 2.93 -3.05 34.95
N ALA A 64 2.90 -2.37 36.10
CA ALA A 64 2.04 -1.20 36.33
C ALA A 64 2.37 -0.03 35.39
N ASN A 65 3.65 0.23 35.15
CA ASN A 65 4.11 1.34 34.29
C ASN A 65 4.36 0.89 32.84
N ARG A 66 3.82 -0.27 32.43
CA ARG A 66 3.93 -0.75 31.06
C ARG A 66 2.99 0.04 30.17
N ASN A 67 3.54 0.89 29.31
CA ASN A 67 2.74 1.55 28.29
C ASN A 67 2.45 0.58 27.11
N PRO A 68 1.21 0.12 26.94
CA PRO A 68 0.85 -0.86 25.92
C PRO A 68 0.84 -0.25 24.50
N SER A 69 0.60 1.06 24.36
CA SER A 69 0.54 1.73 23.05
C SER A 69 1.90 1.81 22.35
N LYS A 70 3.00 1.59 23.09
CA LYS A 70 4.37 1.56 22.56
C LYS A 70 4.91 0.14 22.33
N VAL A 71 4.08 -0.90 22.48
CA VAL A 71 4.47 -2.29 22.18
C VAL A 71 4.41 -2.49 20.67
N THR A 72 5.57 -2.41 20.02
CA THR A 72 5.69 -2.61 18.56
C THR A 72 6.27 -3.98 18.19
N THR A 73 6.84 -4.72 19.13
CA THR A 73 7.52 -6.00 18.90
C THR A 73 7.24 -6.97 20.04
N ALA A 74 7.17 -8.27 19.72
CA ALA A 74 7.05 -9.34 20.69
C ALA A 74 8.32 -9.40 21.54
N THR A 75 8.14 -9.59 22.85
CA THR A 75 9.27 -9.81 23.77
C THR A 75 9.93 -11.17 23.51
N ASN A 76 11.19 -11.35 23.93
CA ASN A 76 11.91 -12.61 23.72
C ASN A 76 11.19 -13.82 24.33
N GLY A 77 10.54 -13.65 25.50
CA GLY A 77 9.69 -14.70 26.09
C GLY A 77 8.44 -15.02 25.26
N GLN A 78 7.84 -14.02 24.61
CA GLN A 78 6.71 -14.22 23.68
C GLN A 78 7.17 -14.88 22.37
N LYS A 79 8.34 -14.51 21.86
CA LYS A 79 8.93 -15.17 20.68
C LYS A 79 9.28 -16.64 20.95
N ALA A 80 9.73 -16.95 22.17
CA ALA A 80 10.02 -18.33 22.58
C ALA A 80 8.77 -19.24 22.58
N VAL A 81 7.59 -18.69 22.80
CA VAL A 81 6.30 -19.40 22.70
C VAL A 81 5.64 -19.29 21.31
N GLY A 82 6.38 -18.80 20.30
CA GLY A 82 5.92 -18.72 18.91
C GLY A 82 5.01 -17.54 18.59
N LEU A 83 4.85 -16.56 19.50
CA LEU A 83 4.00 -15.40 19.27
C LEU A 83 4.64 -14.45 18.25
N THR A 84 3.88 -14.09 17.21
CA THR A 84 4.32 -13.13 16.20
C THR A 84 4.26 -11.69 16.71
N ASP A 85 5.04 -10.79 16.10
CA ASP A 85 5.01 -9.36 16.44
C ASP A 85 3.61 -8.74 16.24
N PHE A 86 2.82 -9.29 15.31
CA PHE A 86 1.43 -8.90 15.06
C PHE A 86 0.51 -9.32 16.21
N GLU A 87 0.59 -10.57 16.66
CA GLU A 87 -0.19 -11.08 17.79
C GLU A 87 0.17 -10.41 19.12
N ALA A 88 1.44 -10.05 19.30
CA ALA A 88 1.90 -9.30 20.47
C ALA A 88 1.34 -7.86 20.51
N ARG A 89 1.17 -7.21 19.34
CA ARG A 89 0.48 -5.92 19.23
C ARG A 89 -1.01 -6.04 19.51
N LEU A 90 -1.65 -7.07 18.94
CA LEU A 90 -3.08 -7.29 19.06
C LEU A 90 -3.47 -7.61 20.51
N SER A 91 -2.68 -8.45 21.19
CA SER A 91 -2.88 -8.79 22.60
C SER A 91 -2.62 -7.60 23.55
N ALA A 92 -1.66 -6.73 23.23
CA ALA A 92 -1.41 -5.52 24.02
C ALA A 92 -2.55 -4.50 23.90
N LYS A 93 -3.18 -4.39 22.73
CA LYS A 93 -4.36 -3.54 22.51
C LYS A 93 -5.66 -4.12 23.07
N LYS A 94 -5.75 -5.44 23.28
CA LYS A 94 -6.97 -6.09 23.76
C LYS A 94 -7.40 -5.65 25.18
N ASN A 95 -6.45 -5.20 26.00
CA ASN A 95 -6.70 -4.87 27.41
C ASN A 95 -6.72 -3.35 27.69
N PHE A 96 -6.52 -2.50 26.68
CA PHE A 96 -6.45 -1.05 26.85
C PHE A 96 -7.15 -0.34 25.70
N GLY A 97 -7.91 0.71 26.00
CA GLY A 97 -8.56 1.56 25.01
C GLY A 97 -7.53 2.26 24.10
N ASP A 98 -8.02 2.92 23.04
CA ASP A 98 -7.16 3.67 22.10
C ASP A 98 -6.43 4.85 22.79
N ASP A 99 -6.92 5.27 23.96
CA ASP A 99 -6.33 6.27 24.86
C ASP A 99 -5.32 5.69 25.87
N GLY A 100 -5.11 4.37 25.87
CA GLY A 100 -4.23 3.68 26.81
C GLY A 100 -4.79 3.53 28.22
N SER A 101 -6.08 3.84 28.44
CA SER A 101 -6.75 3.54 29.71
C SER A 101 -7.09 2.04 29.81
N PRO A 102 -7.01 1.44 31.01
CA PRO A 102 -7.52 0.08 31.21
C PRO A 102 -9.02 0.06 30.92
N LEU A 103 -9.46 -0.80 29.99
CA LEU A 103 -10.89 -0.99 29.77
C LEU A 103 -11.52 -1.55 31.07
N PRO A 104 -12.69 -1.04 31.50
CA PRO A 104 -13.36 -1.55 32.69
C PRO A 104 -13.76 -3.02 32.48
N ASP A 105 -13.57 -3.86 33.51
CA ASP A 105 -13.89 -5.30 33.52
C ASP A 105 -15.39 -5.63 33.24
N SER A 106 -16.25 -4.63 33.06
CA SER A 106 -17.69 -4.75 32.89
C SER A 106 -18.18 -4.84 31.44
N GLU A 107 -17.33 -4.65 30.43
CA GLU A 107 -17.71 -4.99 29.06
C GLU A 107 -17.43 -6.46 28.82
N VAL A 108 -18.45 -7.29 29.08
CA VAL A 108 -18.50 -8.66 28.57
C VAL A 108 -18.36 -8.56 27.06
N PHE A 109 -17.15 -8.78 26.55
CA PHE A 109 -16.85 -8.90 25.13
C PHE A 109 -17.84 -9.89 24.53
N ASP A 110 -18.79 -9.38 23.75
CA ASP A 110 -19.81 -10.19 23.11
C ASP A 110 -19.17 -10.88 21.90
N PHE A 111 -18.52 -12.01 22.16
CA PHE A 111 -17.94 -12.88 21.14
C PHE A 111 -18.94 -13.23 20.02
N GLY A 112 -20.25 -13.21 20.33
CA GLY A 112 -21.30 -13.39 19.35
C GLY A 112 -21.34 -12.27 18.31
N LYS A 113 -21.25 -11.01 18.74
CA LYS A 113 -21.22 -9.85 17.83
C LYS A 113 -19.98 -9.81 16.95
N GLU A 114 -18.80 -10.09 17.52
CA GLU A 114 -17.57 -10.13 16.72
C GLU A 114 -17.58 -11.27 15.71
N ARG A 115 -18.10 -12.45 16.10
CA ARG A 115 -18.24 -13.59 15.21
C ARG A 115 -19.24 -13.29 14.09
N ALA A 116 -20.41 -12.74 14.42
CA ALA A 116 -21.43 -12.35 13.45
C ALA A 116 -20.90 -11.30 12.46
N ALA A 117 -20.15 -10.31 12.92
CA ALA A 117 -19.53 -9.32 12.03
C ALA A 117 -18.54 -9.97 11.05
N ARG A 118 -17.66 -10.86 11.55
CA ARG A 118 -16.71 -11.58 10.67
C ARG A 118 -17.41 -12.48 9.66
N GLU A 119 -18.43 -13.21 10.08
CA GLU A 119 -19.22 -14.08 9.20
C GLU A 119 -19.97 -13.27 8.13
N HIS A 120 -20.51 -12.10 8.51
CA HIS A 120 -21.15 -11.18 7.57
C HIS A 120 -20.17 -10.65 6.51
N PHE A 121 -19.00 -10.14 6.94
CA PHE A 121 -17.97 -9.67 6.00
C PHE A 121 -17.45 -10.80 5.09
N ALA A 122 -17.31 -12.02 5.62
CA ALA A 122 -16.93 -13.17 4.82
C ALA A 122 -18.00 -13.51 3.76
N ALA A 123 -19.28 -13.43 4.12
CA ALA A 123 -20.40 -13.66 3.21
C ALA A 123 -20.48 -12.58 2.11
N GLU A 124 -20.29 -11.31 2.46
CA GLU A 124 -20.26 -10.21 1.49
C GLU A 124 -19.10 -10.35 0.51
N MET A 125 -17.90 -10.66 1.01
CA MET A 125 -16.73 -10.90 0.16
C MET A 125 -16.93 -12.12 -0.75
N ALA A 126 -17.57 -13.18 -0.27
CA ALA A 126 -17.91 -14.34 -1.08
C ALA A 126 -18.90 -13.95 -2.19
N LYS A 127 -19.92 -13.14 -1.88
CA LYS A 127 -20.88 -12.64 -2.87
C LYS A 127 -20.20 -11.83 -3.97
N ILE A 128 -19.35 -10.86 -3.60
CA ILE A 128 -18.60 -10.04 -4.57
C ILE A 128 -17.75 -10.93 -5.48
N LYS A 129 -17.05 -11.92 -4.92
CA LYS A 129 -16.25 -12.87 -5.72
C LYS A 129 -17.11 -13.72 -6.65
N THR A 130 -18.27 -14.20 -6.20
CA THR A 130 -19.18 -14.94 -7.09
C THR A 130 -19.71 -14.07 -8.22
N ASP A 131 -19.98 -12.80 -7.96
CA ASP A 131 -20.47 -11.86 -8.97
C ASP A 131 -19.36 -11.44 -9.95
N GLU A 132 -18.10 -11.38 -9.49
CA GLU A 132 -16.91 -11.24 -10.35
C GLU A 132 -16.71 -12.49 -11.23
N MET A 133 -16.80 -13.69 -10.67
CA MET A 133 -16.68 -14.95 -11.45
C MET A 133 -17.81 -15.13 -12.46
N LYS A 134 -19.02 -14.69 -12.13
CA LYS A 134 -20.16 -14.64 -13.07
C LYS A 134 -19.99 -13.57 -14.15
N GLY A 135 -18.97 -12.72 -14.06
CA GLY A 135 -18.70 -11.64 -15.00
C GLY A 135 -19.65 -10.45 -14.88
N MET A 136 -20.43 -10.35 -13.80
CA MET A 136 -21.32 -9.21 -13.55
C MET A 136 -20.57 -8.00 -12.99
N LEU A 137 -19.46 -8.24 -12.28
CA LEU A 137 -18.57 -7.21 -11.75
C LEU A 137 -17.22 -7.29 -12.46
N VAL A 138 -16.73 -6.14 -12.90
CA VAL A 138 -15.38 -5.97 -13.47
C VAL A 138 -14.66 -4.91 -12.67
N ASP A 139 -13.36 -5.13 -12.43
CA ASP A 139 -12.50 -4.12 -11.82
C ASP A 139 -12.49 -2.84 -12.66
N LYS A 140 -12.93 -1.75 -12.03
CA LYS A 140 -13.00 -0.42 -12.65
C LYS A 140 -11.66 0.01 -13.26
N LEU A 141 -10.54 -0.27 -12.60
CA LEU A 141 -9.23 0.13 -13.10
C LEU A 141 -8.86 -0.64 -14.38
N LYS A 142 -9.08 -1.96 -14.38
CA LYS A 142 -8.82 -2.79 -15.57
C LYS A 142 -9.74 -2.44 -16.74
N ALA A 143 -11.03 -2.22 -16.46
CA ALA A 143 -11.99 -1.80 -17.49
C ALA A 143 -11.58 -0.46 -18.12
N SER A 144 -11.25 0.53 -17.28
CA SER A 144 -10.78 1.83 -17.73
C SER A 144 -9.52 1.72 -18.59
N GLN A 145 -8.51 0.97 -18.13
CA GLN A 145 -7.29 0.71 -18.90
C GLN A 145 -7.58 0.08 -20.27
N LYS A 146 -8.46 -0.91 -20.33
CA LYS A 146 -8.86 -1.54 -21.60
C LYS A 146 -9.56 -0.58 -22.55
N VAL A 147 -10.40 0.32 -22.04
CA VAL A 147 -11.03 1.38 -22.84
C VAL A 147 -9.97 2.34 -23.38
N TYR A 148 -9.00 2.75 -22.56
CA TYR A 148 -7.89 3.60 -23.02
C TYR A 148 -7.01 2.91 -24.07
N GLU A 149 -6.67 1.64 -23.88
CA GLU A 149 -5.93 0.83 -24.86
C GLU A 149 -6.68 0.75 -26.19
N LEU A 150 -7.99 0.50 -26.15
CA LEU A 150 -8.84 0.45 -27.33
C LEU A 150 -8.88 1.81 -28.04
N ALA A 151 -9.11 2.89 -27.29
CA ALA A 151 -9.15 4.25 -27.83
C ALA A 151 -7.82 4.65 -28.46
N SER A 152 -6.69 4.33 -27.81
CA SER A 152 -5.36 4.56 -28.38
C SER A 152 -5.15 3.76 -29.66
N SER A 153 -5.55 2.48 -29.68
CA SER A 153 -5.43 1.65 -30.89
C SER A 153 -6.25 2.20 -32.06
N VAL A 154 -7.47 2.68 -31.80
CA VAL A 154 -8.31 3.33 -32.82
C VAL A 154 -7.65 4.62 -33.32
N LYS A 155 -7.14 5.46 -32.41
CA LYS A 155 -6.41 6.69 -32.77
C LYS A 155 -5.20 6.38 -33.64
N ASP A 156 -4.38 5.41 -33.25
CA ASP A 156 -3.17 5.05 -34.00
C ASP A 156 -3.52 4.50 -35.39
N ARG A 157 -4.59 3.69 -35.48
CA ARG A 157 -5.11 3.22 -36.76
C ARG A 157 -5.56 4.39 -37.63
N LEU A 158 -6.40 5.31 -37.11
CA LEU A 158 -6.86 6.50 -37.82
C LEU A 158 -5.69 7.33 -38.33
N LEU A 159 -4.71 7.60 -37.46
CA LEU A 159 -3.50 8.33 -37.82
C LEU A 159 -2.64 7.57 -38.82
N SER A 160 -2.74 6.25 -38.95
CA SER A 160 -2.00 5.48 -39.96
C SER A 160 -2.72 5.36 -41.32
N ILE A 161 -4.02 5.67 -41.41
CA ILE A 161 -4.82 5.50 -42.64
C ILE A 161 -4.21 6.27 -43.81
N HIS A 162 -3.74 7.50 -43.58
CA HIS A 162 -3.20 8.34 -44.65
C HIS A 162 -2.00 7.70 -45.37
N LEU A 163 -1.14 6.96 -44.66
CA LEU A 163 0.00 6.24 -45.26
C LEU A 163 -0.48 5.09 -46.15
N LYS A 164 -1.51 4.36 -45.71
CA LYS A 164 -2.09 3.25 -46.48
C LYS A 164 -2.83 3.76 -47.72
N VAL A 165 -3.57 4.85 -47.59
CA VAL A 165 -4.30 5.46 -48.72
C VAL A 165 -3.33 6.06 -49.72
N ALA A 166 -2.29 6.78 -49.26
CA ALA A 166 -1.28 7.34 -50.15
C ALA A 166 -0.61 6.25 -50.99
N SER A 167 -0.06 5.20 -50.34
CA SER A 167 0.54 4.07 -51.05
C SER A 167 -0.44 3.33 -51.99
N ALA A 168 -1.71 3.17 -51.59
CA ALA A 168 -2.73 2.53 -52.42
C ALA A 168 -3.15 3.36 -53.64
N VAL A 169 -3.08 4.70 -53.57
CA VAL A 169 -3.40 5.60 -54.69
C VAL A 169 -2.20 5.77 -55.64
N MET A 170 -0.98 5.70 -55.10
CA MET A 170 0.25 5.83 -55.90
C MET A 170 0.38 4.72 -56.95
N ALA A 171 0.05 3.47 -56.61
CA ALA A 171 0.19 2.36 -57.55
C ALA A 171 -0.74 2.47 -58.79
N PRO A 172 -2.05 2.74 -58.66
CA PRO A 172 -2.92 3.03 -59.80
C PRO A 172 -2.50 4.27 -60.60
N LEU A 173 -2.02 5.32 -59.92
CA LEU A 173 -1.56 6.54 -60.59
C LEU A 173 -0.33 6.28 -61.46
N GLU A 174 0.64 5.52 -60.94
CA GLU A 174 1.83 5.11 -61.70
C GLU A 174 1.44 4.29 -62.94
N ASN A 175 0.53 3.31 -62.78
CA ASN A 175 0.04 2.50 -63.88
C ASN A 175 -0.67 3.34 -64.95
N ALA A 176 -1.54 4.27 -64.54
CA ALA A 176 -2.25 5.14 -65.48
C ALA A 176 -1.30 6.07 -66.27
N LEU A 177 -0.20 6.52 -65.66
CA LEU A 177 0.81 7.34 -66.32
C LEU A 177 1.65 6.52 -67.30
N ILE A 178 1.96 5.27 -66.96
CA ILE A 178 2.64 4.33 -67.86
C ILE A 178 1.75 4.00 -69.06
N ASP A 179 0.47 3.73 -68.83
CA ASP A 179 -0.52 3.48 -69.89
C ASP A 179 -0.69 4.69 -70.82
N ALA A 180 -0.50 5.92 -70.30
CA ALA A 180 -0.49 7.15 -71.08
C ALA A 180 0.79 7.36 -71.91
N GLY A 181 1.74 6.42 -71.87
CA GLY A 181 2.95 6.40 -72.72
C GLY A 181 4.21 6.98 -72.08
N LEU A 182 4.21 7.25 -70.77
CA LEU A 182 5.42 7.64 -70.05
C LEU A 182 6.25 6.41 -69.66
N THR A 183 7.58 6.51 -69.74
CA THR A 183 8.46 5.43 -69.26
C THR A 183 8.44 5.36 -67.73
N ALA A 184 8.43 4.14 -67.17
CA ALA A 184 8.32 3.92 -65.73
C ALA A 184 9.38 4.67 -64.91
N ASP A 185 10.61 4.79 -65.43
CA ASP A 185 11.70 5.49 -64.74
C ASP A 185 11.48 7.02 -64.66
N VAL A 186 10.88 7.62 -65.68
CA VAL A 186 10.56 9.05 -65.68
C VAL A 186 9.41 9.33 -64.71
N VAL A 187 8.39 8.45 -64.69
CA VAL A 187 7.25 8.56 -63.77
C VAL A 187 7.71 8.45 -62.31
N ARG A 188 8.52 7.44 -61.96
CA ARG A 188 9.02 7.28 -60.59
C ARG A 188 9.89 8.44 -60.13
N ASN A 189 10.78 8.92 -60.98
CA ASN A 189 11.60 10.10 -60.66
C ASN A 189 10.74 11.35 -60.46
N ALA A 190 9.76 11.59 -61.34
CA ALA A 190 8.86 12.74 -61.23
C ALA A 190 8.00 12.67 -59.96
N LEU A 191 7.44 11.51 -59.64
CA LEU A 191 6.62 11.29 -58.43
C LEU A 191 7.45 11.42 -57.14
N SER A 192 8.69 10.95 -57.16
CA SER A 192 9.62 11.07 -56.02
C SER A 192 10.08 12.52 -55.80
N ILE A 193 10.40 13.25 -56.86
CA ILE A 193 10.80 14.68 -56.77
C ILE A 193 9.62 15.53 -56.29
N GLY A 194 8.43 15.25 -56.81
CA GLY A 194 7.19 15.95 -56.42
C GLY A 194 6.68 15.60 -55.03
N GLN A 195 7.28 14.62 -54.34
CA GLN A 195 6.82 14.11 -53.04
C GLN A 195 5.30 13.84 -53.02
N VAL A 196 4.77 13.31 -54.13
CA VAL A 196 3.32 13.21 -54.36
C VAL A 196 2.64 12.38 -53.28
N GLU A 197 3.29 11.31 -52.82
CA GLU A 197 2.81 10.47 -51.71
C GLU A 197 2.63 11.27 -50.41
N LYS A 198 3.57 12.17 -50.10
CA LYS A 198 3.51 13.03 -48.91
C LYS A 198 2.37 14.04 -49.03
N VAL A 199 2.21 14.66 -50.20
CA VAL A 199 1.13 15.64 -50.44
C VAL A 199 -0.24 14.98 -50.33
N ILE A 200 -0.44 13.82 -50.97
CA ILE A 200 -1.69 13.04 -50.86
C ILE A 200 -1.94 12.65 -49.40
N GLY A 201 -0.90 12.16 -48.70
CA GLY A 201 -0.99 11.80 -47.30
C GLY A 201 -1.38 12.98 -46.40
N GLU A 202 -0.83 14.18 -46.62
CA GLU A 202 -1.17 15.39 -45.88
C GLU A 202 -2.61 15.85 -46.12
N VAL A 203 -3.08 15.82 -47.37
CA VAL A 203 -4.47 16.17 -47.72
C VAL A 203 -5.44 15.20 -47.05
N VAL A 204 -5.19 13.89 -47.14
CA VAL A 204 -6.04 12.86 -46.52
C VAL A 204 -6.02 13.02 -45.00
N ARG A 205 -4.84 13.24 -44.39
CA ARG A 205 -4.72 13.45 -42.94
C ARG A 205 -5.55 14.65 -42.48
N LYS A 206 -5.46 15.78 -43.19
CA LYS A 206 -6.22 16.99 -42.86
C LYS A 206 -7.73 16.74 -42.93
N ASN A 207 -8.20 16.13 -44.02
CA ASN A 207 -9.62 15.81 -44.18
C ASN A 207 -10.14 14.85 -43.11
N VAL A 208 -9.34 13.86 -42.70
CA VAL A 208 -9.71 12.94 -41.59
C VAL A 208 -9.82 13.70 -40.27
N ILE A 209 -8.87 14.59 -39.96
CA ILE A 209 -8.91 15.40 -38.73
C ILE A 209 -10.12 16.33 -38.74
N ASP A 210 -10.38 17.00 -39.85
CA ASP A 210 -11.53 17.91 -39.97
C ASP A 210 -12.86 17.15 -39.86
N SER A 211 -12.98 15.98 -40.49
CA SER A 211 -14.16 15.11 -40.34
C SER A 211 -14.36 14.62 -38.90
N LEU A 212 -13.28 14.26 -38.20
CA LEU A 212 -13.34 13.87 -36.79
C LEU A 212 -13.77 15.04 -35.90
N ARG A 213 -13.26 16.25 -36.17
CA ARG A 213 -13.67 17.47 -35.47
C ARG A 213 -15.16 17.75 -35.68
N ASP A 214 -15.66 17.61 -36.91
CA ASP A 214 -17.07 17.83 -37.23
C ASP A 214 -17.99 16.82 -36.53
N ILE A 215 -17.58 15.56 -36.42
CA ILE A 215 -18.34 14.53 -35.68
C ILE A 215 -18.39 14.88 -34.19
N ILE A 216 -17.25 15.26 -33.60
CA ILE A 216 -17.18 15.66 -32.19
C ILE A 216 -18.08 16.87 -31.92
N SER A 217 -18.05 17.89 -32.79
CA SER A 217 -18.90 19.07 -32.65
C SER A 217 -20.39 18.74 -32.76
N LYS A 218 -20.78 17.83 -33.67
CA LYS A 218 -22.18 17.41 -33.85
C LYS A 218 -22.73 16.57 -32.70
N GLU A 219 -21.89 15.80 -32.02
CA GLU A 219 -22.34 15.06 -30.83
C GLU A 219 -22.60 16.01 -29.65
N GLN A 220 -21.84 17.10 -29.50
CA GLN A 220 -22.06 18.06 -28.41
C GLN A 220 -23.40 18.79 -28.53
N ASP A 221 -23.89 19.04 -29.75
CA ASP A 221 -25.19 19.68 -29.99
C ASP A 221 -26.39 18.72 -29.78
N ASN A 222 -26.17 17.40 -29.80
CA ASN A 222 -27.23 16.40 -29.63
C ASN A 222 -27.40 15.90 -28.18
N PHE A 223 -26.56 16.38 -27.25
CA PHE A 223 -26.60 16.02 -25.83
C PHE A 223 -27.16 17.14 -24.92
N VAL A 224 -27.62 18.26 -25.49
CA VAL A 224 -28.37 19.34 -24.82
C VAL A 224 -29.85 19.22 -25.17
#